data_AF-A0A7C5YTC1-F1
#
_entry.id   AF-A0A7C5YTC1-F1
#
_cell.length_a   1.000
_cell.length_b   1.000
_cell.length_c   1.000
_cell.angle_alpha   90.00
_cell.angle_beta   90.00
_cell.angle_gamma   90.00
#
_symmetry.space_group_name_H-M   'P 1'
#
loop_
_entity.id
_entity.type
_entity.pdbx_description
1 polymer ?
#
loop_
_entity_poly.entity_id
_entity_poly.type
_entity_poly.pdbx_seq_one_letter_code
_entity_poly.pdbx_strand_id
1 'polypeptide(L)'
;MRKEIGEKLFLALILFVIFSGVDRNKSPLGYREDAVVVKGKEIASMLGTEIGRLSLFRWNGKNFETIPFQIDEKTAEGNFIFSNGKKKNPELADGKLSGQDELVFMAWDSGPSAPQDISFPEKADKGVEIVISDVILGKKASVYLFSFTNSPPRSEIDYVEHFVEEGRNYVRSARYLFGEPIKQGFFDRLHLVNSDGVVAENMVDRIKGRGFIRSLGGLVKFNAGEGDTPAELVAWIDGPVRVVRRMEGGVNLFGLKIKLAGGSDNVFYQNYFYTPIFFNLPAGASSIMKGSYMIYTIDFNKNFLPSYYFDGVNKNQMILDGKMDEKELDLDFSSDHNWYAVAGDKGNLVVRMIIPEQWKDYARMTAFYVDDDSQSDPPESELGRHQPGFKLSGMFEAPSGKYNYYLYYMVSDKKLTQENVGVWLDILDHPLRITSKALARK
;
A
#
# COMPACT_ATOMS: atom_id res chain seq x y z
N MET A 1 -13.69 -33.12 11.42
CA MET A 1 -14.95 -33.00 12.20
C MET A 1 -14.99 -31.86 13.23
N ARG A 2 -14.21 -31.80 14.33
CA ARG A 2 -14.28 -30.62 15.25
C ARG A 2 -13.59 -29.34 14.74
N LYS A 3 -12.71 -29.44 13.74
CA LYS A 3 -12.06 -28.30 13.08
C LYS A 3 -12.94 -27.66 11.98
N GLU A 4 -13.64 -28.48 11.18
CA GLU A 4 -14.51 -28.01 10.08
C GLU A 4 -15.80 -27.32 10.56
N ILE A 5 -16.26 -27.61 11.77
CA ILE A 5 -17.45 -26.95 12.35
C ILE A 5 -17.10 -25.53 12.84
N GLY A 6 -15.83 -25.25 13.13
CA GLY A 6 -15.35 -23.91 13.47
C GLY A 6 -15.31 -22.97 12.26
N GLU A 7 -14.88 -23.47 11.10
CA GLU A 7 -14.82 -22.67 9.86
C GLU A 7 -16.20 -22.39 9.26
N LYS A 8 -17.20 -23.27 9.44
CA LYS A 8 -18.56 -23.05 8.92
C LYS A 8 -19.44 -22.15 9.80
N LEU A 9 -19.09 -21.95 11.08
CA LEU A 9 -19.72 -20.91 11.92
C LEU A 9 -19.07 -19.52 11.75
N PHE A 10 -17.91 -19.46 11.07
CA PHE A 10 -17.04 -18.28 10.94
C PHE A 10 -17.62 -17.14 10.08
N LEU A 11 -18.64 -17.40 9.26
CA LEU A 11 -19.34 -16.37 8.49
C LEU A 11 -20.38 -15.57 9.30
N ALA A 12 -20.66 -15.96 10.55
CA ALA A 12 -21.65 -15.28 11.37
C ALA A 12 -21.03 -14.03 12.03
N LEU A 13 -21.30 -12.87 11.41
CA LEU A 13 -21.18 -11.51 11.95
C LEU A 13 -19.88 -10.70 11.70
N ILE A 14 -19.21 -10.85 10.54
CA ILE A 14 -18.55 -9.66 9.98
C ILE A 14 -19.63 -8.81 9.33
N LEU A 15 -20.25 -7.91 10.12
CA LEU A 15 -21.09 -6.85 9.58
C LEU A 15 -20.19 -5.99 8.68
N PHE A 16 -20.31 -6.18 7.37
CA PHE A 16 -19.71 -5.27 6.41
C PHE A 16 -20.52 -3.98 6.50
N VAL A 17 -19.95 -2.98 7.16
CA VAL A 17 -20.44 -1.61 7.01
C VAL A 17 -20.28 -1.30 5.53
N ILE A 18 -21.41 -1.05 4.87
CA ILE A 18 -21.38 -0.53 3.50
C ILE A 18 -20.67 0.82 3.63
N PHE A 19 -19.42 0.87 3.19
CA PHE A 19 -18.68 2.11 3.04
C PHE A 19 -19.42 2.94 1.99
N SER A 20 -20.33 3.81 2.45
CA SER A 20 -21.05 4.75 1.60
C SER A 20 -20.04 5.80 1.14
N GLY A 21 -19.29 5.47 0.09
CA GLY A 21 -18.38 6.41 -0.54
C GLY A 21 -19.15 7.63 -1.05
N VAL A 22 -18.49 8.77 -1.00
CA VAL A 22 -18.88 9.93 -1.78
C VAL A 22 -19.02 9.48 -3.25
N ASP A 23 -20.07 9.94 -3.95
CA ASP A 23 -20.28 9.60 -5.37
C ASP A 23 -19.05 9.99 -6.20
N ARG A 24 -18.26 8.97 -6.55
CA ARG A 24 -16.97 9.07 -7.26
C ARG A 24 -17.13 9.69 -8.64
N ASN A 25 -18.32 9.59 -9.24
CA ASN A 25 -18.59 10.14 -10.57
C ASN A 25 -18.66 11.68 -10.58
N LYS A 26 -18.62 12.32 -9.40
CA LYS A 26 -18.69 13.78 -9.27
C LYS A 26 -17.31 14.46 -9.32
N SER A 27 -16.20 13.71 -9.20
CA SER A 27 -14.87 14.32 -9.33
C SER A 27 -14.56 14.68 -10.78
N PRO A 28 -14.09 15.92 -11.06
CA PRO A 28 -13.58 16.27 -12.37
C PRO A 28 -12.41 15.38 -12.83
N LEU A 29 -11.65 14.78 -11.91
CA LEU A 29 -10.52 13.91 -12.23
C LEU A 29 -10.94 12.54 -12.76
N GLY A 30 -12.24 12.21 -12.77
CA GLY A 30 -12.73 10.90 -13.20
C GLY A 30 -12.31 9.80 -12.21
N TYR A 31 -12.05 8.59 -12.72
CA TYR A 31 -11.71 7.40 -11.93
C TYR A 31 -10.22 7.36 -11.52
N ARG A 32 -9.64 8.48 -11.05
CA ARG A 32 -8.29 8.47 -10.45
C ARG A 32 -8.35 7.82 -9.08
N GLU A 33 -7.55 6.78 -8.90
CA GLU A 33 -7.56 5.90 -7.72
C GLU A 33 -6.54 6.35 -6.63
N ASP A 34 -5.87 7.49 -6.85
CA ASP A 34 -4.80 8.01 -6.00
C ASP A 34 -5.31 8.48 -4.63
N ALA A 35 -4.50 8.23 -3.60
CA ALA A 35 -4.50 9.10 -2.43
C ALA A 35 -3.68 10.36 -2.71
N VAL A 36 -4.19 11.50 -2.27
CA VAL A 36 -3.47 12.77 -2.30
C VAL A 36 -2.86 13.03 -0.94
N VAL A 37 -1.54 13.23 -0.90
CA VAL A 37 -0.78 13.57 0.31
C VAL A 37 -0.20 14.97 0.15
N VAL A 38 -0.64 15.91 0.98
CA VAL A 38 -0.19 17.31 0.99
C VAL A 38 0.60 17.56 2.26
N LYS A 39 1.85 17.99 2.15
CA LYS A 39 2.66 18.39 3.31
C LYS A 39 2.13 19.69 3.89
N GLY A 40 2.14 19.86 5.20
CA GLY A 40 1.69 21.11 5.82
C GLY A 40 2.43 22.36 5.30
N LYS A 41 3.71 22.23 4.92
CA LYS A 41 4.47 23.32 4.26
C LYS A 41 3.89 23.76 2.91
N GLU A 42 3.18 22.87 2.21
CA GLU A 42 2.52 23.17 0.93
C GLU A 42 1.21 23.93 1.12
N ILE A 43 0.68 23.99 2.35
CA ILE A 43 -0.49 24.79 2.75
C ILE A 43 -0.08 25.80 3.83
N ALA A 44 1.01 26.53 3.58
CA ALA A 44 1.68 27.40 4.55
C ALA A 44 0.77 28.37 5.32
N SER A 45 -0.33 28.83 4.71
CA SER A 45 -1.32 29.72 5.35
C SER A 45 -2.08 29.08 6.53
N MET A 46 -2.01 27.75 6.66
CA MET A 46 -2.69 26.97 7.69
C MET A 46 -1.75 26.51 8.81
N LEU A 47 -0.43 26.74 8.71
CA LEU A 47 0.53 26.32 9.71
C LEU A 47 0.22 26.88 11.11
N GLY A 48 0.43 26.06 12.13
CA GLY A 48 0.13 26.38 13.53
C GLY A 48 -1.35 26.36 13.90
N THR A 49 -2.25 26.07 12.94
CA THR A 49 -3.67 25.85 13.24
C THR A 49 -3.84 24.52 13.96
N GLU A 50 -4.65 24.50 15.01
CA GLU A 50 -4.98 23.25 15.72
C GLU A 50 -5.68 22.27 14.77
N ILE A 51 -5.16 21.05 14.69
CA ILE A 51 -5.66 20.00 13.78
C ILE A 51 -7.14 19.69 14.06
N GLY A 52 -7.53 19.70 15.34
CA GLY A 52 -8.91 19.50 15.77
C GLY A 52 -9.90 20.52 15.21
N ARG A 53 -9.43 21.69 14.77
CA ARG A 53 -10.25 22.79 14.21
C ARG A 53 -10.40 22.74 12.68
N LEU A 54 -9.68 21.85 12.02
CA LEU A 54 -9.66 21.78 10.56
C LEU A 54 -10.81 20.93 10.02
N SER A 55 -11.30 21.24 8.82
CA SER A 55 -12.18 20.36 8.05
C SER A 55 -11.94 20.52 6.55
N LEU A 56 -12.05 19.41 5.81
CA LEU A 56 -11.83 19.36 4.38
C LEU A 56 -13.17 19.22 3.64
N PHE A 57 -13.30 19.98 2.56
CA PHE A 57 -14.51 20.04 1.75
C PHE A 57 -14.20 19.92 0.27
N ARG A 58 -15.22 19.50 -0.48
CA ARG A 58 -15.33 19.74 -1.91
C ARG A 58 -16.44 20.73 -2.22
N TRP A 59 -16.37 21.37 -3.37
CA TRP A 59 -17.51 22.08 -3.94
C TRP A 59 -18.30 21.13 -4.84
N ASN A 60 -19.59 20.94 -4.59
CA ASN A 60 -20.41 20.00 -5.37
C ASN A 60 -21.20 20.68 -6.52
N GLY A 61 -20.91 21.95 -6.80
CA GLY A 61 -21.66 22.79 -7.76
C GLY A 61 -22.66 23.74 -7.11
N LYS A 62 -23.08 23.47 -5.85
CA LYS A 62 -24.07 24.28 -5.13
C LYS A 62 -23.61 24.72 -3.74
N ASN A 63 -22.94 23.83 -3.00
CA ASN A 63 -22.49 24.08 -1.65
C ASN A 63 -21.18 23.34 -1.36
N PHE A 64 -20.51 23.75 -0.29
CA PHE A 64 -19.44 22.96 0.29
C PHE A 64 -20.01 21.70 0.95
N GLU A 65 -19.38 20.57 0.69
CA GLU A 65 -19.70 19.25 1.24
C GLU A 65 -18.43 18.69 1.89
N THR A 66 -18.54 18.23 3.14
CA THR A 66 -17.40 17.65 3.86
C THR A 66 -16.96 16.35 3.20
N ILE A 67 -15.65 16.13 3.14
CA ILE A 67 -15.06 14.90 2.61
C ILE A 67 -14.15 14.24 3.65
N PRO A 68 -13.90 12.92 3.55
CA PRO A 68 -12.93 12.23 4.39
C PRO A 68 -11.55 12.85 4.26
N PHE A 69 -10.92 13.04 5.40
CA PHE A 69 -9.51 13.42 5.45
C PHE A 69 -8.91 13.01 6.78
N GLN A 70 -7.59 12.91 6.79
CA GLN A 70 -6.82 12.79 8.02
C GLN A 70 -5.58 13.69 7.96
N ILE A 71 -5.05 14.02 9.13
CA ILE A 71 -3.76 14.69 9.26
C ILE A 71 -2.89 13.77 10.11
N ASP A 72 -1.82 13.27 9.51
CA ASP A 72 -0.84 12.44 10.20
C ASP A 72 0.30 13.34 10.68
N GLU A 73 0.36 13.57 11.99
CA GLU A 73 1.44 14.34 12.62
C GLU A 73 2.80 13.62 12.48
N LYS A 74 3.86 14.41 12.26
CA LYS A 74 5.22 13.87 12.14
C LYS A 74 6.22 14.63 12.99
N THR A 75 7.25 13.94 13.46
CA THR A 75 8.38 14.57 14.14
C THR A 75 9.18 15.44 13.18
N ALA A 76 10.07 16.29 13.71
CA ALA A 76 10.95 17.13 12.90
C ALA A 76 11.83 16.32 11.92
N GLU A 77 12.19 15.09 12.31
CA GLU A 77 12.94 14.12 11.51
C GLU A 77 12.08 13.41 10.45
N GLY A 78 10.77 13.66 10.43
CA GLY A 78 9.83 13.11 9.46
C GLY A 78 9.30 11.72 9.80
N ASN A 79 9.43 11.26 11.05
CA ASN A 79 8.81 10.02 11.53
C ASN A 79 7.33 10.25 11.88
N PHE A 80 6.48 9.26 11.63
CA PHE A 80 5.09 9.30 12.10
C PHE A 80 5.00 9.36 13.62
N ILE A 81 4.00 10.11 14.10
CA ILE A 81 3.57 10.07 15.49
C ILE A 81 2.37 9.12 15.57
N PHE A 82 2.59 7.95 16.16
CA PHE A 82 1.61 6.88 16.25
C PHE A 82 0.74 7.05 17.49
N SER A 83 -0.57 6.89 17.31
CA SER A 83 -1.59 7.00 18.36
C SER A 83 -1.86 5.68 19.09
N ASN A 84 -1.59 4.54 18.45
CA ASN A 84 -1.90 3.20 18.97
C ASN A 84 -0.70 2.25 18.96
N GLY A 85 -0.81 1.17 19.75
CA GLY A 85 0.21 0.13 19.89
C GLY A 85 1.20 0.34 21.03
N LYS A 86 2.08 -0.66 21.21
CA LYS A 86 3.03 -0.72 22.35
C LYS A 86 4.17 0.29 22.27
N LYS A 87 4.51 0.75 21.06
CA LYS A 87 5.53 1.77 20.78
C LYS A 87 4.90 3.05 20.21
N LYS A 88 3.63 3.30 20.53
CA LYS A 88 2.99 4.60 20.26
C LYS A 88 3.78 5.72 20.94
N ASN A 89 3.72 6.91 20.38
CA ASN A 89 4.44 8.10 20.83
C ASN A 89 3.58 9.37 20.80
N PRO A 90 2.30 9.33 21.24
CA PRO A 90 1.38 10.47 21.13
C PRO A 90 1.85 11.69 21.95
N GLU A 91 2.74 11.50 22.93
CA GLU A 91 3.34 12.59 23.70
C GLU A 91 4.24 13.52 22.87
N LEU A 92 4.65 13.09 21.67
CA LEU A 92 5.39 13.93 20.73
C LEU A 92 4.47 14.81 19.87
N ALA A 93 3.15 14.55 19.87
CA ALA A 93 2.18 15.36 19.15
C ALA A 93 2.00 16.72 19.82
N ASP A 94 1.89 17.78 19.02
CA ASP A 94 1.56 19.12 19.51
C ASP A 94 0.13 19.55 19.13
N GLY A 95 -0.56 18.71 18.34
CA GLY A 95 -1.94 18.91 17.91
C GLY A 95 -2.13 20.07 16.94
N LYS A 96 -1.04 20.59 16.35
CA LYS A 96 -1.04 21.72 15.43
C LYS A 96 -0.40 21.33 14.11
N LEU A 97 -0.96 21.85 13.02
CA LEU A 97 -0.43 21.58 11.69
C LEU A 97 1.00 22.13 11.56
N SER A 98 1.96 21.22 11.46
CA SER A 98 3.36 21.48 11.23
C SER A 98 3.73 21.39 9.75
N GLY A 99 4.94 21.82 9.38
CA GLY A 99 5.42 21.70 8.00
C GLY A 99 5.65 20.26 7.52
N GLN A 100 5.85 19.31 8.46
CA GLN A 100 6.16 17.91 8.16
C GLN A 100 4.94 17.01 8.09
N ASP A 101 3.85 17.43 8.72
CA ASP A 101 2.58 16.70 8.77
C ASP A 101 2.03 16.46 7.38
N GLU A 102 1.24 15.41 7.26
CA GLU A 102 0.63 14.96 6.02
C GLU A 102 -0.89 15.09 6.11
N LEU A 103 -1.48 16.02 5.35
CA LEU A 103 -2.91 16.05 5.05
C LEU A 103 -3.19 15.03 3.95
N VAL A 104 -4.08 14.08 4.22
CA VAL A 104 -4.37 12.96 3.31
C VAL A 104 -5.87 12.85 3.03
N PHE A 105 -6.22 12.66 1.77
CA PHE A 105 -7.59 12.45 1.27
C PHE A 105 -7.55 11.70 -0.07
N MET A 106 -8.68 11.21 -0.57
CA MET A 106 -8.72 10.49 -1.85
C MET A 106 -8.99 11.44 -3.03
N ALA A 107 -8.32 11.24 -4.16
CA ALA A 107 -8.46 12.11 -5.33
C ALA A 107 -9.90 12.18 -5.85
N TRP A 108 -10.66 11.07 -5.78
CA TRP A 108 -12.06 11.00 -6.18
C TRP A 108 -13.02 11.80 -5.28
N ASP A 109 -12.58 12.24 -4.10
CA ASP A 109 -13.39 13.10 -3.22
C ASP A 109 -13.33 14.57 -3.62
N SER A 110 -12.43 14.94 -4.53
CA SER A 110 -12.32 16.31 -5.04
C SER A 110 -13.53 16.73 -5.86
N GLY A 111 -13.76 18.05 -5.96
CA GLY A 111 -14.84 18.64 -6.75
C GLY A 111 -14.33 19.69 -7.75
N PRO A 112 -15.20 20.28 -8.57
CA PRO A 112 -14.85 21.49 -9.33
C PRO A 112 -14.39 22.63 -8.43
N SER A 113 -13.74 23.64 -9.02
CA SER A 113 -13.43 24.87 -8.30
C SER A 113 -14.73 25.61 -7.92
N ALA A 114 -14.78 26.15 -6.71
CA ALA A 114 -15.87 26.96 -6.21
C ALA A 114 -15.81 28.35 -6.88
N PRO A 115 -16.96 28.98 -7.15
CA PRO A 115 -16.96 30.36 -7.62
C PRO A 115 -16.26 31.30 -6.63
N GLN A 116 -15.55 32.31 -7.15
CA GLN A 116 -14.70 33.18 -6.33
C GLN A 116 -15.49 34.02 -5.31
N ASP A 117 -16.79 34.21 -5.51
CA ASP A 117 -17.72 34.99 -4.70
C ASP A 117 -18.48 34.19 -3.64
N ILE A 118 -18.26 32.89 -3.55
CA ILE A 118 -18.85 32.06 -2.51
C ILE A 118 -18.23 32.38 -1.14
N SER A 119 -19.08 32.64 -0.16
CA SER A 119 -18.70 32.77 1.25
C SER A 119 -18.18 31.45 1.81
N PHE A 120 -17.30 31.54 2.81
CA PHE A 120 -16.84 30.35 3.54
C PHE A 120 -18.03 29.64 4.22
N PRO A 121 -17.89 28.33 4.53
CA PRO A 121 -18.82 27.67 5.44
C PRO A 121 -19.02 28.48 6.73
N GLU A 122 -20.21 28.39 7.31
CA GLU A 122 -20.54 29.10 8.55
C GLU A 122 -19.49 28.79 9.64
N LYS A 123 -19.02 29.82 10.37
CA LYS A 123 -18.01 29.74 11.44
C LYS A 123 -16.59 29.39 11.01
N ALA A 124 -16.32 29.21 9.72
CA ALA A 124 -14.96 29.12 9.22
C ALA A 124 -14.28 30.50 9.25
N ASP A 125 -13.03 30.55 9.72
CA ASP A 125 -12.26 31.79 9.92
C ASP A 125 -11.03 31.90 9.01
N LYS A 126 -10.51 30.79 8.52
CA LYS A 126 -9.43 30.70 7.53
C LYS A 126 -9.71 29.59 6.53
N GLY A 127 -9.19 29.74 5.32
CA GLY A 127 -9.33 28.72 4.28
C GLY A 127 -8.14 28.70 3.31
N VAL A 128 -7.89 27.53 2.74
CA VAL A 128 -6.97 27.33 1.63
C VAL A 128 -7.64 26.43 0.58
N GLU A 129 -7.54 26.80 -0.69
CA GLU A 129 -7.88 25.94 -1.81
C GLU A 129 -6.65 25.10 -2.16
N ILE A 130 -6.84 23.81 -2.34
CA ILE A 130 -5.83 22.87 -2.81
C ILE A 130 -6.30 22.39 -4.19
N VAL A 131 -5.51 22.70 -5.21
CA VAL A 131 -5.79 22.34 -6.60
C VAL A 131 -4.97 21.11 -6.97
N ILE A 132 -5.67 20.10 -7.47
CA ILE A 132 -5.15 18.81 -7.90
C ILE A 132 -5.19 18.79 -9.43
N SER A 133 -4.06 18.54 -10.06
CA SER A 133 -3.95 18.49 -11.52
C SER A 133 -3.51 17.11 -11.98
N ASP A 134 -4.32 16.50 -12.84
CA ASP A 134 -3.99 15.29 -13.57
C ASP A 134 -3.39 15.67 -14.92
N VAL A 135 -2.12 15.33 -15.13
CA VAL A 135 -1.38 15.67 -16.35
C VAL A 135 -1.73 14.77 -17.53
N ILE A 136 -2.22 13.55 -17.27
CA ILE A 136 -2.62 12.59 -18.29
C ILE A 136 -3.97 12.98 -18.86
N LEU A 137 -4.94 13.29 -17.99
CA LEU A 137 -6.28 13.70 -18.41
C LEU A 137 -6.37 15.18 -18.78
N GLY A 138 -5.37 16.00 -18.42
CA GLY A 138 -5.42 17.45 -18.59
C GLY A 138 -6.52 18.10 -17.75
N LYS A 139 -6.92 17.46 -16.64
CA LYS A 139 -8.04 17.88 -15.79
C LYS A 139 -7.55 18.42 -14.45
N LYS A 140 -8.41 19.22 -13.82
CA LYS A 140 -8.17 19.78 -12.49
C LYS A 140 -9.39 19.61 -11.61
N ALA A 141 -9.15 19.42 -10.33
CA ALA A 141 -10.16 19.47 -9.29
C ALA A 141 -9.61 20.22 -8.08
N SER A 142 -10.50 20.63 -7.18
CA SER A 142 -10.15 21.37 -5.98
C SER A 142 -10.75 20.69 -4.74
N VAL A 143 -10.04 20.83 -3.62
CA VAL A 143 -10.56 20.65 -2.27
C VAL A 143 -10.26 21.90 -1.44
N TYR A 144 -10.98 22.08 -0.35
CA TYR A 144 -10.93 23.29 0.48
C TYR A 144 -10.73 22.89 1.93
N LEU A 145 -9.59 23.28 2.49
CA LEU A 145 -9.33 23.10 3.91
C LEU A 145 -9.70 24.38 4.64
N PHE A 146 -10.66 24.30 5.55
CA PHE A 146 -11.11 25.40 6.39
C PHE A 146 -10.77 25.17 7.86
N SER A 147 -10.48 26.25 8.57
CA SER A 147 -10.37 26.29 10.03
C SER A 147 -11.66 26.84 10.62
N PHE A 148 -12.14 26.23 11.69
CA PHE A 148 -13.34 26.65 12.40
C PHE A 148 -12.98 27.15 13.79
N THR A 149 -13.77 28.07 14.33
CA THR A 149 -13.62 28.56 15.70
C THR A 149 -13.91 27.47 16.74
N ASN A 150 -14.89 26.61 16.46
CA ASN A 150 -15.21 25.40 17.22
C ASN A 150 -16.01 24.41 16.35
N SER A 151 -16.08 23.14 16.79
CA SER A 151 -16.93 22.09 16.22
C SER A 151 -16.92 22.02 14.69
N PRO A 152 -15.75 21.85 14.05
CA PRO A 152 -15.69 21.74 12.59
C PRO A 152 -16.53 20.54 12.13
N PRO A 153 -17.36 20.68 11.08
CA PRO A 153 -18.12 19.56 10.55
C PRO A 153 -17.16 18.52 9.99
N ARG A 154 -17.48 17.23 10.14
CA ARG A 154 -16.65 16.11 9.68
C ARG A 154 -17.46 15.19 8.79
N SER A 155 -16.76 14.51 7.88
CA SER A 155 -17.34 13.38 7.15
C SER A 155 -17.43 12.18 8.08
N GLU A 156 -18.54 11.45 8.03
CA GLU A 156 -18.74 10.19 8.75
C GLU A 156 -18.19 8.97 7.97
N ILE A 157 -17.69 9.19 6.76
CA ILE A 157 -17.09 8.14 5.93
C ILE A 157 -15.69 7.84 6.45
N ASP A 158 -15.48 6.57 6.77
CA ASP A 158 -14.21 5.94 7.04
C ASP A 158 -13.93 4.95 5.89
N TYR A 159 -12.75 4.93 5.30
CA TYR A 159 -12.43 4.06 4.17
C TYR A 159 -11.75 2.76 4.55
N VAL A 160 -11.14 2.71 5.74
CA VAL A 160 -10.20 1.65 6.08
C VAL A 160 -9.98 1.59 7.57
N GLU A 161 -10.05 0.39 8.12
CA GLU A 161 -10.05 0.17 9.56
C GLU A 161 -9.01 -0.89 9.94
N HIS A 162 -8.33 -0.68 11.06
CA HIS A 162 -7.52 -1.69 11.73
C HIS A 162 -8.34 -2.39 12.82
N PHE A 163 -8.26 -3.72 12.88
CA PHE A 163 -8.75 -4.46 14.03
C PHE A 163 -7.91 -5.71 14.32
N VAL A 164 -8.11 -6.29 15.50
CA VAL A 164 -7.43 -7.51 15.97
C VAL A 164 -8.48 -8.55 16.28
N GLU A 165 -8.32 -9.73 15.69
CA GLU A 165 -9.23 -10.86 15.89
C GLU A 165 -8.45 -12.18 15.81
N GLU A 166 -8.76 -13.12 16.70
CA GLU A 166 -8.20 -14.48 16.70
C GLU A 166 -6.66 -14.58 16.57
N GLY A 167 -5.94 -13.66 17.22
CA GLY A 167 -4.48 -13.66 17.19
C GLY A 167 -3.89 -13.15 15.87
N ARG A 168 -4.66 -12.37 15.11
CA ARG A 168 -4.28 -11.77 13.82
C ARG A 168 -4.58 -10.27 13.82
N ASN A 169 -3.78 -9.51 13.09
CA ASN A 169 -4.08 -8.11 12.78
C ASN A 169 -4.75 -8.06 11.40
N TYR A 170 -5.88 -7.38 11.31
CA TYR A 170 -6.63 -7.22 10.07
C TYR A 170 -6.72 -5.75 9.66
N VAL A 171 -6.64 -5.51 8.35
CA VAL A 171 -7.06 -4.25 7.74
C VAL A 171 -8.22 -4.56 6.81
N ARG A 172 -9.32 -3.85 6.99
CA ARG A 172 -10.51 -3.97 6.13
C ARG A 172 -10.76 -2.68 5.39
N SER A 173 -11.14 -2.81 4.14
CA SER A 173 -11.65 -1.71 3.30
C SER A 173 -12.82 -2.19 2.45
N ALA A 174 -13.35 -1.30 1.62
CA ALA A 174 -14.36 -1.68 0.63
C ALA A 174 -13.82 -2.54 -0.53
N ARG A 175 -12.50 -2.73 -0.67
CA ARG A 175 -11.89 -3.51 -1.77
C ARG A 175 -11.21 -4.77 -1.31
N TYR A 176 -10.77 -4.84 -0.06
CA TYR A 176 -10.06 -6.01 0.44
C TYR A 176 -10.19 -6.19 1.96
N LEU A 177 -9.96 -7.42 2.39
CA LEU A 177 -9.64 -7.78 3.77
C LEU A 177 -8.25 -8.39 3.80
N PHE A 178 -7.31 -7.68 4.42
CA PHE A 178 -5.93 -8.09 4.61
C PHE A 178 -5.76 -8.62 6.03
N GLY A 179 -5.04 -9.74 6.20
CA GLY A 179 -4.75 -10.28 7.52
C GLY A 179 -3.35 -10.86 7.64
N GLU A 180 -2.73 -10.59 8.79
CA GLU A 180 -1.41 -11.10 9.17
C GLU A 180 -1.46 -11.74 10.56
N PRO A 181 -0.76 -12.86 10.80
CA PRO A 181 -0.63 -13.41 12.14
C PRO A 181 0.16 -12.46 13.06
N ILE A 182 -0.22 -12.38 14.33
CA ILE A 182 0.54 -11.62 15.33
C ILE A 182 1.97 -12.17 15.44
N LYS A 183 2.96 -11.27 15.53
CA LYS A 183 4.42 -11.56 15.60
C LYS A 183 5.00 -12.23 14.34
N GLN A 184 4.33 -12.10 13.21
CA GLN A 184 4.86 -12.51 11.90
C GLN A 184 5.01 -11.31 10.99
N GLY A 185 5.99 -11.38 10.07
CA GLY A 185 6.28 -10.35 9.07
C GLY A 185 5.69 -10.61 7.69
N PHE A 186 4.69 -11.47 7.60
CA PHE A 186 4.03 -11.85 6.36
C PHE A 186 2.52 -11.84 6.54
N PHE A 187 1.79 -11.56 5.46
CA PHE A 187 0.36 -11.80 5.40
C PHE A 187 0.05 -13.16 4.77
N ASP A 188 -0.99 -13.80 5.28
CA ASP A 188 -1.51 -15.10 4.83
C ASP A 188 -3.02 -15.01 4.56
N ARG A 189 -3.60 -13.80 4.65
CA ARG A 189 -4.99 -13.52 4.30
C ARG A 189 -5.06 -12.31 3.41
N LEU A 190 -5.65 -12.48 2.23
CA LEU A 190 -6.04 -11.42 1.34
C LEU A 190 -7.32 -11.86 0.64
N HIS A 191 -8.43 -11.26 1.04
CA HIS A 191 -9.72 -11.45 0.39
C HIS A 191 -10.01 -10.21 -0.44
N LEU A 192 -10.50 -10.39 -1.65
CA LEU A 192 -10.98 -9.28 -2.47
C LEU A 192 -12.49 -9.11 -2.30
N VAL A 193 -12.95 -7.88 -2.38
CA VAL A 193 -14.38 -7.56 -2.35
C VAL A 193 -14.85 -7.40 -3.79
N ASN A 194 -15.83 -8.21 -4.17
CA ASN A 194 -16.43 -8.19 -5.49
C ASN A 194 -17.25 -6.91 -5.71
N SER A 195 -17.63 -6.64 -6.96
CA SER A 195 -18.41 -5.45 -7.32
C SER A 195 -19.80 -5.39 -6.68
N ASP A 196 -20.35 -6.52 -6.25
CA ASP A 196 -21.59 -6.64 -5.49
C ASP A 196 -21.40 -6.46 -3.97
N GLY A 197 -20.18 -6.20 -3.52
CA GLY A 197 -19.82 -6.02 -2.11
C GLY A 197 -19.58 -7.32 -1.35
N VAL A 198 -19.65 -8.48 -2.01
CA VAL A 198 -19.39 -9.77 -1.37
C VAL A 198 -17.89 -9.98 -1.21
N VAL A 199 -17.46 -10.33 0.00
CA VAL A 199 -16.08 -10.71 0.30
C VAL A 199 -15.82 -12.11 -0.28
N ALA A 200 -14.86 -12.20 -1.20
CA ALA A 200 -14.43 -13.47 -1.75
C ALA A 200 -13.71 -14.34 -0.70
N GLU A 201 -13.53 -15.62 -1.01
CA GLU A 201 -12.67 -16.49 -0.22
C GLU A 201 -11.24 -15.95 -0.20
N ASN A 202 -10.46 -16.36 0.81
CA ASN A 202 -9.06 -15.98 0.90
C ASN A 202 -8.33 -16.49 -0.35
N MET A 203 -7.63 -15.63 -1.08
CA MET A 203 -7.01 -16.00 -2.36
C MET A 203 -5.51 -16.30 -2.26
N VAL A 204 -4.89 -16.03 -1.10
CA VAL A 204 -3.46 -16.24 -0.89
C VAL A 204 -3.22 -17.35 0.11
N ASP A 205 -2.22 -18.19 -0.12
CA ASP A 205 -1.65 -18.99 0.97
C ASP A 205 -0.82 -18.05 1.85
N ARG A 206 0.17 -17.37 1.25
CA ARG A 206 1.02 -16.39 1.93
C ARG A 206 1.87 -15.56 0.98
N ILE A 207 2.37 -14.45 1.50
CA ILE A 207 3.51 -13.77 0.88
C ILE A 207 4.83 -14.47 1.20
N LYS A 208 5.68 -14.67 0.19
CA LYS A 208 6.95 -15.36 0.31
C LYS A 208 8.11 -14.45 -0.06
N GLY A 209 8.98 -14.22 0.92
CA GLY A 209 10.32 -13.70 0.72
C GLY A 209 11.32 -14.84 0.84
N ARG A 210 12.17 -15.03 -0.18
CA ARG A 210 13.27 -16.01 -0.17
C ARG A 210 14.59 -15.31 -0.44
N GLY A 211 15.44 -15.18 0.56
CA GLY A 211 16.78 -14.63 0.43
C GLY A 211 17.79 -15.73 0.13
N PHE A 212 18.56 -15.60 -0.94
CA PHE A 212 19.65 -16.51 -1.31
C PHE A 212 20.97 -15.76 -1.14
N ILE A 213 21.60 -15.94 0.01
CA ILE A 213 22.82 -15.23 0.39
C ILE A 213 24.05 -16.03 -0.02
N ARG A 214 24.95 -15.40 -0.77
CA ARG A 214 26.26 -15.94 -1.14
C ARG A 214 27.36 -15.15 -0.47
N SER A 215 28.23 -15.84 0.27
CA SER A 215 29.34 -15.20 0.98
C SER A 215 30.69 -15.87 0.73
N LEU A 216 31.77 -15.13 1.00
CA LEU A 216 33.17 -15.54 0.83
C LEU A 216 33.44 -16.09 -0.58
N GLY A 217 33.05 -15.34 -1.62
CA GLY A 217 33.21 -15.79 -3.02
C GLY A 217 32.31 -16.97 -3.43
N GLY A 218 31.26 -17.26 -2.64
CA GLY A 218 30.32 -18.35 -2.90
C GLY A 218 30.57 -19.63 -2.11
N LEU A 219 31.58 -19.65 -1.23
CA LEU A 219 31.88 -20.77 -0.33
C LEU A 219 30.79 -21.00 0.72
N VAL A 220 30.10 -19.94 1.15
CA VAL A 220 28.99 -20.02 2.09
C VAL A 220 27.71 -19.63 1.38
N LYS A 221 26.69 -20.49 1.45
CA LYS A 221 25.35 -20.26 0.90
C LYS A 221 24.33 -20.42 2.02
N PHE A 222 23.46 -19.42 2.17
CA PHE A 222 22.39 -19.42 3.16
C PHE A 222 21.07 -19.06 2.48
N ASN A 223 19.99 -19.74 2.88
CA ASN A 223 18.63 -19.42 2.45
C ASN A 223 17.87 -18.85 3.65
N ALA A 224 17.27 -17.68 3.49
CA ALA A 224 16.36 -17.07 4.46
C ALA A 224 14.92 -17.19 3.93
N GLY A 225 14.01 -17.72 4.72
CA GLY A 225 12.57 -17.65 4.47
C GLY A 225 11.89 -16.55 5.30
N GLU A 226 10.58 -16.42 5.15
CA GLU A 226 9.74 -15.49 5.92
C GLU A 226 9.75 -15.81 7.43
N GLY A 227 10.00 -17.07 7.79
CA GLY A 227 10.16 -17.50 9.19
C GLY A 227 11.47 -17.02 9.85
N ASP A 228 12.48 -16.67 9.04
CA ASP A 228 13.78 -16.16 9.52
C ASP A 228 13.77 -14.63 9.67
N THR A 229 12.65 -14.00 9.36
CA THR A 229 12.41 -12.56 9.44
C THR A 229 11.32 -12.26 10.46
N PRO A 230 11.56 -12.46 11.77
CA PRO A 230 10.58 -12.09 12.78
C PRO A 230 10.31 -10.59 12.65
N ALA A 231 9.05 -10.25 12.45
CA ALA A 231 8.58 -8.88 12.47
C ALA A 231 7.36 -8.77 13.38
N GLU A 232 7.17 -7.59 13.94
CA GLU A 232 6.09 -7.33 14.87
C GLU A 232 5.48 -5.95 14.57
N LEU A 233 4.15 -5.90 14.53
CA LEU A 233 3.41 -4.65 14.57
C LEU A 233 3.61 -4.00 15.94
N VAL A 234 4.31 -2.88 15.99
CA VAL A 234 4.64 -2.22 17.26
C VAL A 234 3.84 -0.94 17.51
N ALA A 235 3.38 -0.26 16.46
CA ALA A 235 2.60 0.96 16.56
C ALA A 235 1.73 1.15 15.30
N TRP A 236 0.61 1.87 15.41
CA TRP A 236 -0.21 2.22 14.25
C TRP A 236 -1.00 3.52 14.41
N ILE A 237 -1.35 4.11 13.28
CA ILE A 237 -2.37 5.16 13.11
C ILE A 237 -3.56 4.49 12.44
N ASP A 238 -4.75 4.73 12.96
CA ASP A 238 -6.02 4.34 12.35
C ASP A 238 -6.83 5.61 12.10
N GLY A 239 -7.17 5.88 10.85
CA GLY A 239 -7.77 7.12 10.40
C GLY A 239 -8.64 6.90 9.16
N PRO A 240 -9.58 7.81 8.87
CA PRO A 240 -10.66 7.58 7.92
C PRO A 240 -10.22 7.44 6.46
N VAL A 241 -8.96 7.71 6.12
CA VAL A 241 -8.44 7.61 4.75
C VAL A 241 -7.40 6.52 4.62
N ARG A 242 -6.52 6.37 5.62
CA ARG A 242 -5.49 5.34 5.68
C ARG A 242 -5.17 4.87 7.08
N VAL A 243 -4.85 3.59 7.17
CA VAL A 243 -4.14 2.98 8.30
C VAL A 243 -2.64 2.99 7.99
N VAL A 244 -1.82 3.36 8.98
CA VAL A 244 -0.35 3.26 8.90
C VAL A 244 0.15 2.36 10.02
N ARG A 245 0.84 1.27 9.69
CA ARG A 245 1.38 0.26 10.62
C ARG A 245 2.90 0.26 10.64
N ARG A 246 3.50 0.50 11.81
CA ARG A 246 4.94 0.31 12.03
C ARG A 246 5.23 -1.15 12.33
N MET A 247 5.89 -1.81 11.38
CA MET A 247 6.51 -3.11 11.59
C MET A 247 7.97 -2.90 11.95
N GLU A 248 8.42 -3.52 13.04
CA GLU A 248 9.84 -3.65 13.34
C GLU A 248 10.26 -5.10 13.14
N GLY A 249 11.39 -5.30 12.49
CA GLY A 249 11.92 -6.63 12.27
C GLY A 249 13.39 -6.60 11.85
N GLY A 250 13.86 -7.74 11.37
CA GLY A 250 15.20 -7.83 10.81
C GLY A 250 15.47 -9.23 10.30
N VAL A 251 16.45 -9.32 9.40
CA VAL A 251 16.94 -10.61 8.95
C VAL A 251 18.07 -11.03 9.87
N ASN A 252 17.87 -12.15 10.57
CA ASN A 252 18.95 -12.77 11.34
C ASN A 252 19.61 -13.85 10.49
N LEU A 253 20.73 -13.53 9.86
CA LEU A 253 21.51 -14.47 9.06
C LEU A 253 22.35 -15.35 10.00
N PHE A 254 21.69 -16.32 10.65
CA PHE A 254 22.33 -17.28 11.57
C PHE A 254 23.46 -18.02 10.85
N GLY A 255 24.70 -17.77 11.31
CA GLY A 255 25.94 -18.29 10.72
C GLY A 255 26.97 -17.21 10.39
N LEU A 256 26.53 -15.99 10.05
CA LEU A 256 27.43 -14.88 9.69
C LEU A 256 27.53 -13.78 10.77
N LYS A 257 26.76 -13.87 11.86
CA LYS A 257 26.62 -12.81 12.89
C LYS A 257 26.22 -11.44 12.29
N ILE A 258 25.61 -11.43 11.10
CA ILE A 258 25.09 -10.22 10.46
C ILE A 258 23.62 -10.07 10.87
N LYS A 259 23.30 -8.96 11.54
CA LYS A 259 21.93 -8.53 11.79
C LYS A 259 21.61 -7.39 10.85
N LEU A 260 20.75 -7.65 9.87
CA LEU A 260 20.20 -6.59 9.04
C LEU A 260 18.98 -6.03 9.77
N ALA A 261 19.17 -4.90 10.46
CA ALA A 261 18.08 -4.17 11.05
C ALA A 261 17.22 -3.55 9.93
N GLY A 262 15.91 -3.70 10.06
CA GLY A 262 14.96 -3.15 9.11
C GLY A 262 13.58 -3.02 9.72
N GLY A 263 12.62 -2.72 8.87
CA GLY A 263 11.23 -2.62 9.23
C GLY A 263 10.44 -2.01 8.09
N SER A 264 9.18 -1.74 8.35
CA SER A 264 8.32 -1.09 7.37
C SER A 264 7.27 -0.21 8.02
N ASP A 265 6.78 0.75 7.24
CA ASP A 265 5.59 1.55 7.53
C ASP A 265 4.48 1.14 6.58
N ASN A 266 3.81 0.00 6.83
CA ASN A 266 2.77 -0.48 5.91
C ASN A 266 1.61 0.51 5.90
N VAL A 267 1.24 1.00 4.71
CA VAL A 267 0.19 1.99 4.53
C VAL A 267 -0.95 1.38 3.73
N PHE A 268 -2.17 1.50 4.25
CA PHE A 268 -3.37 0.89 3.69
C PHE A 268 -4.41 1.96 3.37
N TYR A 269 -4.89 2.00 2.13
CA TYR A 269 -6.00 2.82 1.67
C TYR A 269 -7.19 1.94 1.26
N GLN A 270 -8.30 2.56 0.85
CA GLN A 270 -9.49 1.81 0.42
C GLN A 270 -9.21 0.78 -0.67
N ASN A 271 -8.34 1.12 -1.63
CA ASN A 271 -8.21 0.47 -2.93
C ASN A 271 -6.78 -0.02 -3.24
N TYR A 272 -5.80 0.34 -2.42
CA TYR A 272 -4.46 -0.21 -2.49
C TYR A 272 -3.81 -0.16 -1.12
N PHE A 273 -2.74 -0.92 -0.95
CA PHE A 273 -1.83 -0.78 0.17
C PHE A 273 -0.40 -0.89 -0.34
N TYR A 274 0.55 -0.37 0.43
CA TYR A 274 1.95 -0.47 0.08
C TYR A 274 2.84 -0.56 1.31
N THR A 275 4.03 -1.13 1.10
CA THR A 275 5.00 -1.45 2.14
C THR A 275 6.33 -0.76 1.80
N PRO A 276 6.57 0.46 2.31
CA PRO A 276 7.90 1.06 2.41
C PRO A 276 8.74 0.20 3.35
N ILE A 277 9.73 -0.49 2.81
CA ILE A 277 10.67 -1.29 3.59
C ILE A 277 11.95 -0.50 3.72
N PHE A 278 12.27 -0.12 4.95
CA PHE A 278 13.52 0.53 5.28
C PHE A 278 14.53 -0.51 5.77
N PHE A 279 15.74 -0.46 5.22
CA PHE A 279 16.82 -1.33 5.64
C PHE A 279 18.15 -0.57 5.60
N ASN A 280 19.08 -1.00 6.46
CA ASN A 280 20.41 -0.41 6.56
C ASN A 280 21.44 -1.40 6.01
N LEU A 281 22.10 -1.03 4.91
CA LEU A 281 23.18 -1.81 4.31
C LEU A 281 24.51 -1.46 5.01
N PRO A 282 25.12 -2.39 5.77
CA PRO A 282 26.36 -2.10 6.50
C PRO A 282 27.56 -1.95 5.56
N ALA A 283 28.58 -1.23 6.02
CA ALA A 283 29.87 -1.16 5.34
C ALA A 283 30.46 -2.57 5.12
N GLY A 284 30.99 -2.83 3.93
CA GLY A 284 31.56 -4.13 3.55
C GLY A 284 30.53 -5.19 3.11
N ALA A 285 29.22 -4.90 3.16
CA ALA A 285 28.17 -5.80 2.68
C ALA A 285 28.42 -6.29 1.24
N SER A 286 28.84 -5.40 0.35
CA SER A 286 29.14 -5.73 -1.05
C SER A 286 30.31 -6.70 -1.24
N SER A 287 31.26 -6.73 -0.30
CA SER A 287 32.37 -7.69 -0.33
C SER A 287 31.95 -9.05 0.23
N ILE A 288 31.01 -9.06 1.17
CA ILE A 288 30.59 -10.26 1.90
C ILE A 288 29.40 -10.96 1.24
N MET A 289 28.49 -10.23 0.59
CA MET A 289 27.21 -10.76 0.10
C MET A 289 27.03 -10.64 -1.42
N LYS A 290 28.14 -10.45 -2.16
CA LYS A 290 28.11 -10.35 -3.63
C LYS A 290 27.48 -11.58 -4.28
N GLY A 291 26.60 -11.36 -5.26
CA GLY A 291 25.87 -12.40 -5.99
C GLY A 291 24.68 -12.97 -5.22
N SER A 292 24.29 -12.34 -4.11
CA SER A 292 23.06 -12.67 -3.41
C SER A 292 21.85 -12.09 -4.14
N TYR A 293 20.70 -12.75 -3.99
CA TYR A 293 19.44 -12.28 -4.57
C TYR A 293 18.28 -12.62 -3.65
N MET A 294 17.16 -11.95 -3.85
CA MET A 294 15.89 -12.24 -3.18
C MET A 294 14.83 -12.59 -4.21
N ILE A 295 13.93 -13.51 -3.85
CA ILE A 295 12.68 -13.74 -4.55
C ILE A 295 11.56 -13.21 -3.66
N TYR A 296 10.64 -12.45 -4.27
CA TYR A 296 9.48 -11.88 -3.60
C TYR A 296 8.23 -12.20 -4.40
N THR A 297 7.38 -13.06 -3.86
CA THR A 297 6.18 -13.57 -4.54
C THR A 297 4.97 -13.52 -3.61
N ILE A 298 3.78 -13.39 -4.19
CA ILE A 298 2.56 -13.81 -3.52
C ILE A 298 2.31 -15.24 -3.97
N ASP A 299 2.14 -16.15 -3.01
CA ASP A 299 1.70 -17.51 -3.32
C ASP A 299 0.17 -17.56 -3.28
N PHE A 300 -0.44 -17.68 -4.44
CA PHE A 300 -1.89 -17.77 -4.57
C PHE A 300 -2.35 -19.20 -4.24
N ASN A 301 -3.51 -19.29 -3.61
CA ASN A 301 -4.14 -20.57 -3.31
C ASN A 301 -5.18 -20.95 -4.37
N LYS A 302 -5.72 -22.16 -4.27
CA LYS A 302 -6.68 -22.73 -5.23
C LYS A 302 -7.97 -21.91 -5.38
N ASN A 303 -8.34 -21.08 -4.40
CA ASN A 303 -9.53 -20.23 -4.51
C ASN A 303 -9.37 -19.11 -5.54
N PHE A 304 -8.12 -18.78 -5.91
CA PHE A 304 -7.82 -17.80 -6.94
C PHE A 304 -7.76 -18.38 -8.35
N LEU A 305 -7.75 -19.72 -8.49
CA LEU A 305 -7.61 -20.39 -9.77
C LEU A 305 -8.97 -20.69 -10.42
N PRO A 306 -9.06 -20.68 -11.77
CA PRO A 306 -8.06 -20.13 -12.66
C PRO A 306 -8.06 -18.59 -12.61
N SER A 307 -6.87 -18.00 -12.73
CA SER A 307 -6.67 -16.56 -12.95
C SER A 307 -5.71 -16.38 -14.12
N TYR A 308 -5.35 -15.14 -14.44
CA TYR A 308 -4.36 -14.87 -15.46
C TYR A 308 -3.31 -13.88 -14.99
N TYR A 309 -2.10 -14.07 -15.48
CA TYR A 309 -0.91 -13.27 -15.24
C TYR A 309 -0.54 -12.48 -16.50
N PHE A 310 -0.07 -11.24 -16.34
CA PHE A 310 0.66 -10.50 -17.37
C PHE A 310 1.53 -9.42 -16.73
N ASP A 311 2.52 -8.91 -17.47
CA ASP A 311 3.36 -7.81 -17.01
C ASP A 311 3.75 -6.86 -18.16
N GLY A 312 4.64 -5.89 -17.89
CA GLY A 312 5.06 -4.89 -18.88
C GLY A 312 5.93 -5.43 -20.03
N VAL A 313 6.58 -6.57 -19.83
CA VAL A 313 7.45 -7.26 -20.79
C VAL A 313 6.73 -8.47 -21.37
N ASN A 314 6.28 -9.40 -20.53
CA ASN A 314 5.44 -10.55 -20.88
C ASN A 314 3.98 -10.11 -21.02
N LYS A 315 3.68 -9.52 -22.18
CA LYS A 315 2.39 -8.84 -22.37
C LYS A 315 1.20 -9.77 -22.55
N ASN A 316 1.45 -10.96 -23.07
CA ASN A 316 0.42 -11.97 -23.32
C ASN A 316 -0.05 -12.56 -21.99
N GLN A 317 -1.36 -12.76 -21.86
CA GLN A 317 -1.93 -13.37 -20.66
C GLN A 317 -1.56 -14.85 -20.57
N MET A 318 -0.95 -15.23 -19.46
CA MET A 318 -0.75 -16.63 -19.06
C MET A 318 -1.87 -17.02 -18.10
N ILE A 319 -2.34 -18.26 -18.16
CA ILE A 319 -3.36 -18.75 -17.25
C ILE A 319 -2.65 -19.34 -16.04
N LEU A 320 -2.99 -18.89 -14.85
CA LEU A 320 -2.63 -19.55 -13.60
C LEU A 320 -3.66 -20.66 -13.35
N ASP A 321 -3.29 -21.91 -13.64
CA ASP A 321 -4.13 -23.11 -13.45
C ASP A 321 -3.44 -24.27 -12.71
N GLY A 322 -2.23 -24.02 -12.21
CA GLY A 322 -1.40 -24.99 -11.50
C GLY A 322 -0.59 -25.90 -12.41
N LYS A 323 -0.44 -25.58 -13.71
CA LYS A 323 0.34 -26.40 -14.65
C LYS A 323 1.19 -25.55 -15.59
N MET A 324 2.50 -25.64 -15.39
CA MET A 324 3.50 -25.10 -16.31
C MET A 324 3.35 -25.67 -17.73
N ASP A 325 3.02 -24.80 -18.69
CA ASP A 325 3.01 -25.09 -20.12
C ASP A 325 4.24 -24.51 -20.87
N GLU A 326 4.36 -24.81 -22.17
CA GLU A 326 5.49 -24.33 -22.99
C GLU A 326 5.54 -22.79 -23.10
N LYS A 327 4.41 -22.10 -23.05
CA LYS A 327 4.36 -20.63 -23.14
C LYS A 327 4.83 -19.99 -21.84
N GLU A 328 4.46 -20.55 -20.70
CA GLU A 328 4.92 -20.09 -19.39
C GLU A 328 6.41 -20.33 -19.19
N LEU A 329 6.94 -21.42 -19.73
CA LEU A 329 8.38 -21.71 -19.73
C LEU A 329 9.19 -20.77 -20.63
N ASP A 330 8.57 -20.16 -21.64
CA ASP A 330 9.19 -19.25 -22.61
C ASP A 330 9.04 -17.75 -22.22
N LEU A 331 8.50 -17.46 -21.04
CA LEU A 331 8.44 -16.08 -20.53
C LEU A 331 9.85 -15.46 -20.41
N ASP A 332 9.94 -14.14 -20.62
CA ASP A 332 11.17 -13.40 -20.42
C ASP A 332 11.45 -13.23 -18.93
N PHE A 333 12.46 -13.95 -18.44
CA PHE A 333 12.95 -13.86 -17.06
C PHE A 333 14.25 -13.04 -16.92
N SER A 334 14.65 -12.33 -17.98
CA SER A 334 15.95 -11.66 -18.08
C SER A 334 15.86 -10.14 -18.17
N SER A 335 14.81 -9.62 -18.80
CA SER A 335 14.55 -8.18 -18.87
C SER A 335 14.14 -7.60 -17.51
N ASP A 336 14.25 -6.28 -17.36
CA ASP A 336 13.81 -5.61 -16.15
C ASP A 336 12.27 -5.61 -16.05
N HIS A 337 11.77 -6.08 -14.91
CA HIS A 337 10.35 -6.16 -14.56
C HIS A 337 10.13 -5.40 -13.25
N ASN A 338 9.20 -4.45 -13.24
CA ASN A 338 8.90 -3.67 -12.04
C ASN A 338 7.44 -3.75 -11.59
N TRP A 339 6.56 -4.34 -12.39
CA TRP A 339 5.18 -4.63 -12.02
C TRP A 339 4.71 -5.91 -12.69
N TYR A 340 3.71 -6.56 -12.11
CA TYR A 340 2.89 -7.57 -12.77
C TYR A 340 1.44 -7.40 -12.34
N ALA A 341 0.52 -7.97 -13.10
CA ALA A 341 -0.89 -8.05 -12.76
C ALA A 341 -1.34 -9.50 -12.72
N VAL A 342 -2.18 -9.82 -11.74
CA VAL A 342 -3.00 -11.02 -11.74
C VAL A 342 -4.46 -10.64 -11.71
N ALA A 343 -5.28 -11.32 -12.50
CA ALA A 343 -6.69 -10.99 -12.59
C ALA A 343 -7.55 -12.18 -12.99
N GLY A 344 -8.85 -12.06 -12.79
CA GLY A 344 -9.80 -13.13 -13.02
C GLY A 344 -11.16 -12.77 -12.45
N ASP A 345 -12.10 -13.72 -12.53
CA ASP A 345 -13.45 -13.52 -11.98
C ASP A 345 -13.46 -13.49 -10.44
N LYS A 346 -12.35 -13.93 -9.81
CA LYS A 346 -12.13 -13.93 -8.36
C LYS A 346 -11.53 -12.62 -7.83
N GLY A 347 -11.14 -11.72 -8.74
CA GLY A 347 -10.64 -10.39 -8.42
C GLY A 347 -9.34 -10.05 -9.14
N ASN A 348 -8.83 -8.85 -8.88
CA ASN A 348 -7.80 -8.23 -9.69
C ASN A 348 -6.79 -7.48 -8.83
N LEU A 349 -5.50 -7.74 -9.06
CA LEU A 349 -4.41 -7.18 -8.30
C LEU A 349 -3.27 -6.76 -9.24
N VAL A 350 -2.79 -5.53 -9.12
CA VAL A 350 -1.51 -5.10 -9.69
C VAL A 350 -0.49 -5.03 -8.56
N VAL A 351 0.64 -5.70 -8.73
CA VAL A 351 1.75 -5.64 -7.79
C VAL A 351 2.92 -4.91 -8.44
N ARG A 352 3.49 -3.94 -7.72
CA ARG A 352 4.59 -3.12 -8.23
C ARG A 352 5.69 -2.97 -7.20
N MET A 353 6.93 -3.22 -7.60
CA MET A 353 8.11 -3.00 -6.77
C MET A 353 8.88 -1.78 -7.28
N ILE A 354 9.27 -0.89 -6.37
CA ILE A 354 10.13 0.26 -6.65
C ILE A 354 11.39 0.13 -5.80
N ILE A 355 12.54 0.05 -6.47
CA ILE A 355 13.86 0.05 -5.83
C ILE A 355 14.43 1.48 -5.73
N PRO A 356 15.31 1.77 -4.75
CA PRO A 356 16.00 3.04 -4.64
C PRO A 356 16.72 3.43 -5.95
N GLU A 357 16.76 4.72 -6.27
CA GLU A 357 17.50 5.23 -7.44
C GLU A 357 18.98 4.80 -7.40
N GLN A 358 19.56 4.81 -6.20
CA GLN A 358 20.94 4.44 -5.93
C GLN A 358 21.25 2.97 -6.25
N TRP A 359 20.23 2.15 -6.45
CA TRP A 359 20.37 0.73 -6.77
C TRP A 359 20.34 0.45 -8.26
N LYS A 360 19.93 1.38 -9.12
CA LYS A 360 19.73 1.09 -10.55
C LYS A 360 20.98 0.59 -11.29
N ASP A 361 22.16 1.01 -10.84
CA ASP A 361 23.44 0.59 -11.43
C ASP A 361 23.94 -0.78 -10.91
N TYR A 362 23.32 -1.31 -9.85
CA TYR A 362 23.78 -2.51 -9.15
C TYR A 362 22.76 -3.63 -9.18
N ALA A 363 21.50 -3.27 -8.93
CA ALA A 363 20.40 -4.19 -8.82
C ALA A 363 19.73 -4.43 -10.17
N ARG A 364 19.23 -5.65 -10.32
CA ARG A 364 18.40 -6.09 -11.44
C ARG A 364 17.18 -6.76 -10.86
N MET A 365 16.01 -6.37 -11.38
CA MET A 365 14.73 -6.89 -10.94
C MET A 365 14.09 -7.55 -12.14
N THR A 366 13.99 -8.87 -12.11
CA THR A 366 13.41 -9.66 -13.22
C THR A 366 12.15 -10.38 -12.75
N ALA A 367 11.34 -10.88 -13.68
CA ALA A 367 10.23 -11.73 -13.33
C ALA A 367 10.68 -13.00 -12.59
N PHE A 368 9.81 -13.48 -11.71
CA PHE A 368 9.82 -14.82 -11.17
C PHE A 368 8.42 -15.40 -11.34
N TYR A 369 8.31 -16.62 -11.86
CA TYR A 369 7.03 -17.25 -12.13
C TYR A 369 7.13 -18.76 -11.90
N VAL A 370 6.16 -19.31 -11.18
CA VAL A 370 5.91 -20.75 -11.04
C VAL A 370 4.41 -20.96 -10.92
N ASP A 371 3.84 -21.85 -11.73
CA ASP A 371 2.44 -22.28 -11.67
C ASP A 371 2.38 -23.81 -11.74
N ASP A 372 2.65 -24.49 -10.62
CA ASP A 372 2.84 -25.94 -10.59
C ASP A 372 2.32 -26.56 -9.29
N ASP A 373 1.18 -27.24 -9.39
CA ASP A 373 0.50 -27.96 -8.31
C ASP A 373 1.35 -29.11 -7.72
N SER A 374 2.39 -29.56 -8.44
CA SER A 374 3.27 -30.65 -8.01
C SER A 374 4.48 -30.19 -7.21
N GLN A 375 4.81 -28.89 -7.25
CA GLN A 375 5.94 -28.34 -6.52
C GLN A 375 5.57 -27.98 -5.08
N SER A 376 6.49 -28.26 -4.16
CA SER A 376 6.38 -27.85 -2.76
C SER A 376 7.39 -26.74 -2.46
N ASP A 377 6.94 -25.72 -1.73
CA ASP A 377 7.80 -24.64 -1.23
C ASP A 377 7.40 -24.30 0.22
N PRO A 378 7.74 -25.16 1.19
CA PRO A 378 7.34 -24.96 2.56
C PRO A 378 7.96 -23.68 3.16
N PRO A 379 7.26 -23.03 4.10
CA PRO A 379 5.97 -23.42 4.63
C PRO A 379 4.83 -23.02 3.68
N GLU A 380 3.89 -23.94 3.49
CA GLU A 380 2.70 -23.77 2.67
C GLU A 380 1.52 -24.39 3.42
N SER A 381 0.34 -23.79 3.32
CA SER A 381 -0.89 -24.33 3.93
C SER A 381 -1.54 -25.39 3.04
N GLU A 382 -1.27 -25.31 1.73
CA GLU A 382 -1.67 -26.26 0.71
C GLU A 382 -0.49 -26.56 -0.21
N LEU A 383 -0.47 -27.77 -0.79
CA LEU A 383 0.56 -28.16 -1.74
C LEU A 383 0.31 -27.49 -3.10
N GLY A 384 1.39 -27.02 -3.73
CA GLY A 384 1.39 -26.38 -5.03
C GLY A 384 2.01 -24.98 -4.95
N ARG A 385 2.51 -24.47 -6.07
CA ARG A 385 3.08 -23.12 -6.16
C ARG A 385 2.40 -22.34 -7.26
N HIS A 386 1.78 -21.22 -6.91
CA HIS A 386 1.16 -20.29 -7.85
C HIS A 386 1.74 -18.89 -7.58
N GLN A 387 2.98 -18.69 -8.02
CA GLN A 387 3.88 -17.65 -7.53
C GLN A 387 4.42 -16.75 -8.66
N PRO A 388 3.63 -15.79 -9.15
CA PRO A 388 4.17 -14.65 -9.85
C PRO A 388 4.85 -13.69 -8.86
N GLY A 389 5.95 -13.07 -9.28
CA GLY A 389 6.70 -12.17 -8.44
C GLY A 389 7.96 -11.62 -9.07
N PHE A 390 8.88 -11.19 -8.21
CA PHE A 390 10.12 -10.57 -8.61
C PHE A 390 11.31 -11.36 -8.09
N LYS A 391 12.36 -11.44 -8.91
CA LYS A 391 13.71 -11.77 -8.47
C LYS A 391 14.55 -10.51 -8.46
N LEU A 392 14.96 -10.07 -7.27
CA LEU A 392 15.84 -8.93 -7.06
C LEU A 392 17.27 -9.40 -6.81
N SER A 393 18.14 -9.20 -7.79
CA SER A 393 19.58 -9.49 -7.69
C SER A 393 20.36 -8.19 -7.52
N GLY A 394 21.57 -8.24 -6.96
CA GLY A 394 22.47 -7.07 -6.98
C GLY A 394 22.21 -6.02 -5.89
N MET A 395 21.26 -6.26 -4.98
CA MET A 395 20.88 -5.28 -3.94
C MET A 395 21.99 -5.04 -2.90
N PHE A 396 22.85 -6.02 -2.64
CA PHE A 396 23.90 -5.93 -1.62
C PHE A 396 25.20 -5.33 -2.17
N GLU A 397 25.28 -5.16 -3.48
CA GLU A 397 26.37 -4.55 -4.22
C GLU A 397 26.30 -3.01 -4.21
N ALA A 398 25.15 -2.46 -3.85
CA ALA A 398 24.98 -1.03 -3.63
C ALA A 398 25.91 -0.52 -2.51
N PRO A 399 26.24 0.79 -2.50
CA PRO A 399 27.01 1.39 -1.41
C PRO A 399 26.34 1.18 -0.03
N SER A 400 27.11 1.25 1.04
CA SER A 400 26.52 1.20 2.38
C SER A 400 25.65 2.43 2.63
N GLY A 401 24.51 2.24 3.28
CA GLY A 401 23.58 3.34 3.54
C GLY A 401 22.21 2.87 4.02
N LYS A 402 21.37 3.87 4.31
CA LYS A 402 19.94 3.66 4.60
C LYS A 402 19.16 3.82 3.30
N TYR A 403 18.31 2.86 3.02
CA TYR A 403 17.55 2.80 1.78
C TYR A 403 16.12 2.37 2.06
N ASN A 404 15.22 2.80 1.16
CA ASN A 404 13.83 2.40 1.15
C ASN A 404 13.50 1.83 -0.22
N TYR A 405 12.93 0.63 -0.24
CA TYR A 405 12.23 0.11 -1.42
C TYR A 405 10.76 -0.08 -1.08
N TYR A 406 9.92 -0.16 -2.10
CA TYR A 406 8.47 -0.15 -1.94
C TYR A 406 7.84 -1.30 -2.68
N LEU A 407 6.81 -1.86 -2.08
CA LEU A 407 5.92 -2.85 -2.69
C LEU A 407 4.49 -2.33 -2.63
N TYR A 408 3.87 -2.14 -3.78
CA TYR A 408 2.50 -1.68 -3.94
C TYR A 408 1.61 -2.84 -4.36
N TYR A 409 0.40 -2.87 -3.79
CA TYR A 409 -0.64 -3.85 -4.03
C TYR A 409 -1.93 -3.08 -4.33
N MET A 410 -2.29 -3.02 -5.60
CA MET A 410 -3.37 -2.19 -6.12
C MET A 410 -4.55 -3.06 -6.53
N VAL A 411 -5.70 -2.86 -5.90
CA VAL A 411 -6.86 -3.76 -5.98
C VAL A 411 -7.94 -3.16 -6.88
N SER A 412 -8.14 -3.77 -8.05
CA SER A 412 -9.10 -3.28 -9.04
C SER A 412 -10.46 -3.97 -8.95
N ASP A 413 -11.52 -3.17 -8.99
CA ASP A 413 -12.91 -3.62 -9.22
C ASP A 413 -13.19 -3.93 -10.69
N LYS A 414 -12.28 -3.56 -11.58
CA LYS A 414 -12.39 -3.82 -13.01
C LYS A 414 -11.44 -4.95 -13.37
N LYS A 415 -11.91 -5.79 -14.29
CA LYS A 415 -11.08 -6.83 -14.89
C LYS A 415 -9.84 -6.18 -15.53
N LEU A 416 -8.65 -6.57 -15.08
CA LEU A 416 -7.41 -5.95 -15.56
C LEU A 416 -7.01 -6.47 -16.94
N THR A 417 -6.61 -5.58 -17.82
CA THR A 417 -6.04 -5.90 -19.13
C THR A 417 -4.84 -4.99 -19.39
N GLN A 418 -4.05 -5.32 -20.40
CA GLN A 418 -2.96 -4.44 -20.83
C GLN A 418 -3.44 -3.03 -21.20
N GLU A 419 -4.66 -2.90 -21.73
CA GLU A 419 -5.20 -1.60 -22.12
C GLU A 419 -5.63 -0.73 -20.93
N ASN A 420 -5.99 -1.33 -19.79
CA ASN A 420 -6.56 -0.58 -18.66
C ASN A 420 -5.70 -0.55 -17.40
N VAL A 421 -4.65 -1.38 -17.31
CA VAL A 421 -3.73 -1.42 -16.15
C VAL A 421 -3.04 -0.08 -15.90
N GLY A 422 -2.89 0.75 -16.95
CA GLY A 422 -2.28 2.09 -16.89
C GLY A 422 -2.89 2.98 -15.81
N VAL A 423 -4.19 2.88 -15.53
CA VAL A 423 -4.86 3.68 -14.47
C VAL A 423 -4.23 3.46 -13.10
N TRP A 424 -3.77 2.24 -12.81
CA TRP A 424 -3.09 1.90 -11.56
C TRP A 424 -1.62 2.28 -11.59
N LEU A 425 -0.94 2.04 -12.71
CA LEU A 425 0.48 2.37 -12.86
C LEU A 425 0.72 3.89 -12.79
N ASP A 426 -0.21 4.68 -13.32
CA ASP A 426 -0.17 6.15 -13.35
C ASP A 426 -0.26 6.79 -11.96
N ILE A 427 -0.66 6.06 -10.91
CA ILE A 427 -0.53 6.54 -9.52
C ILE A 427 0.94 6.87 -9.21
N LEU A 428 1.87 6.11 -9.81
CA LEU A 428 3.30 6.21 -9.55
C LEU A 428 4.07 6.80 -10.73
N ASP A 429 3.67 6.48 -11.97
CA ASP A 429 4.35 6.97 -13.18
C ASP A 429 4.01 8.42 -13.50
N HIS A 430 2.77 8.82 -13.21
CA HIS A 430 2.23 10.13 -13.53
C HIS A 430 1.48 10.71 -12.33
N PRO A 431 2.18 10.93 -11.19
CA PRO A 431 1.54 11.35 -9.96
C PRO A 431 0.84 12.70 -10.13
N LEU A 432 -0.29 12.85 -9.43
CA LEU A 432 -1.06 14.09 -9.42
C LEU A 432 -0.19 15.27 -8.93
N ARG A 433 -0.36 16.42 -9.58
CA ARG A 433 0.34 17.66 -9.18
C ARG A 433 -0.53 18.49 -8.26
N ILE A 434 0.03 18.91 -7.14
CA ILE A 434 -0.68 19.68 -6.12
C ILE A 434 -0.16 21.11 -6.07
N THR A 435 -1.08 22.07 -6.02
CA THR A 435 -0.79 23.46 -5.66
C THR A 435 -1.80 23.93 -4.64
N SER A 436 -1.47 24.99 -3.90
CA SER A 436 -2.41 25.58 -2.94
C SER A 436 -2.45 27.10 -3.04
N LYS A 437 -3.57 27.67 -2.60
CA LYS A 437 -3.79 29.12 -2.56
C LYS A 437 -4.62 29.50 -1.34
N ALA A 438 -4.10 30.42 -0.54
CA ALA A 438 -4.85 30.98 0.57
C ALA A 438 -6.13 31.68 0.09
N LEU A 439 -7.23 31.49 0.80
CA LEU A 439 -8.51 32.11 0.49
C LEU A 439 -8.69 33.37 1.35
N ALA A 440 -9.19 34.43 0.72
CA ALA A 440 -9.61 35.62 1.44
C ALA A 440 -11.05 35.42 1.93
N ARG A 441 -11.28 35.67 3.21
CA ARG A 441 -12.64 35.76 3.75
C ARG A 441 -13.31 36.98 3.14
N LYS A 442 -14.45 36.77 2.49
CA LYS A 442 -15.30 37.85 1.98
C LYS A 442 -16.30 38.29 3.03
#